data_AF-A0A7J4EBB8-F1
#
_entry.id   AF-A0A7J4EBB8-F1
#
_cell.length_a   1.000
_cell.length_b   1.000
_cell.length_c   1.000
_cell.angle_alpha   90.00
_cell.angle_beta   90.00
_cell.angle_gamma   90.00
#
_symmetry.space_group_name_H-M   'P 1'
#
loop_
_entity.id
_entity.type
_entity.pdbx_description
1 polymer ?
#
loop_
_entity_poly.entity_id
_entity_poly.type
_entity_poly.pdbx_seq_one_letter_code
_entity_poly.pdbx_strand_id
1 'polypeptide(L)'
;LFPSFLVTLSCLSAGAMLGDILGSFIKRRVGLKRGAPLPLVDQLDFVGGAWLLLFLFARDWFIEAFSLDVIAAVIIITPLLHLLTNYVGFKIGRKRVPW
;
A
#
# COMPACT_ATOMS: atom_id res chain seq x y z
N LEU A 1 -17.79 -12.08 15.20
CA LEU A 1 -17.30 -12.89 14.06
C LEU A 1 -17.74 -12.30 12.71
N PHE A 2 -19.03 -12.25 12.37
CA PHE A 2 -19.47 -11.69 11.06
C PHE A 2 -19.38 -10.15 10.94
N PRO A 3 -19.80 -9.35 11.96
CA PRO A 3 -19.72 -7.88 11.86
C PRO A 3 -18.28 -7.37 11.84
N SER A 4 -17.41 -7.96 12.66
CA SER A 4 -15.98 -7.64 12.71
C SER A 4 -15.29 -7.92 11.39
N PHE A 5 -15.64 -9.03 10.72
CA PHE A 5 -15.10 -9.38 9.40
C PHE A 5 -15.38 -8.30 8.35
N LEU A 6 -16.63 -7.85 8.24
CA LEU A 6 -17.01 -6.81 7.27
C LEU A 6 -16.30 -5.48 7.54
N VAL A 7 -16.12 -5.11 8.81
CA VAL A 7 -15.36 -3.91 9.19
C VAL A 7 -13.90 -4.05 8.76
N THR A 8 -13.22 -5.13 9.13
CA THR A 8 -11.81 -5.35 8.74
C THR A 8 -11.61 -5.38 7.22
N LEU A 9 -12.50 -6.05 6.49
CA LEU A 9 -12.44 -6.13 5.03
C LEU A 9 -12.63 -4.75 4.39
N SER A 10 -13.57 -3.97 4.92
CA SER A 10 -13.82 -2.59 4.46
C SER A 10 -12.63 -1.68 4.76
N CYS A 11 -12.04 -1.77 5.95
CA CYS A 11 -10.84 -1.01 6.32
C CYS A 11 -9.65 -1.32 5.43
N LEU A 12 -9.39 -2.61 5.16
CA LEU A 12 -8.30 -3.04 4.28
C LEU A 12 -8.48 -2.50 2.86
N SER A 13 -9.64 -2.71 2.25
CA SER A 13 -9.92 -2.32 0.86
C SER A 13 -10.04 -0.81 0.67
N ALA A 14 -10.90 -0.16 1.46
CA ALA A 14 -11.10 1.29 1.38
C ALA A 14 -9.85 2.06 1.83
N GLY A 15 -9.13 1.54 2.84
CA GLY A 15 -7.90 2.16 3.33
C GLY A 15 -6.78 2.08 2.30
N ALA A 16 -6.62 0.94 1.62
CA ALA A 16 -5.67 0.81 0.53
C ALA A 16 -5.94 1.83 -0.59
N MET A 17 -7.20 1.93 -1.05
CA MET A 17 -7.58 2.92 -2.07
C MET A 17 -7.38 4.36 -1.59
N LEU A 18 -7.69 4.65 -0.32
CA LEU A 18 -7.49 5.97 0.26
C LEU A 18 -6.00 6.34 0.29
N GLY A 19 -5.15 5.40 0.67
CA GLY A 19 -3.69 5.53 0.65
C GLY A 19 -3.18 5.93 -0.73
N ASP A 20 -3.52 5.17 -1.77
CA ASP A 20 -3.16 5.44 -3.17
C ASP A 20 -3.60 6.82 -3.64
N ILE A 21 -4.84 7.21 -3.31
CA ILE A 21 -5.40 8.53 -3.68
C ILE A 21 -4.62 9.64 -2.99
N LEU A 22 -4.34 9.51 -1.68
CA LEU A 22 -3.58 10.49 -0.92
C LEU A 22 -2.14 10.59 -1.41
N GLY A 23 -1.46 9.46 -1.67
CA GLY A 23 -0.13 9.41 -2.26
C GLY A 23 -0.10 10.11 -3.61
N SER A 24 -1.04 9.77 -4.50
CA SER A 24 -1.20 10.42 -5.80
C SER A 24 -1.45 11.92 -5.69
N PHE A 25 -2.32 12.35 -4.77
CA PHE A 25 -2.61 13.76 -4.50
C PHE A 25 -1.36 14.51 -4.03
N ILE A 26 -0.63 13.98 -3.04
CA ILE A 26 0.62 14.57 -2.54
C ILE A 26 1.63 14.71 -3.68
N LYS A 27 1.80 13.67 -4.50
CA LYS A 27 2.67 13.72 -5.69
C LYS A 27 2.31 14.87 -6.62
N ARG A 28 1.02 15.17 -6.82
CA ARG A 28 0.58 16.31 -7.64
C ARG A 28 0.95 17.65 -7.00
N ARG A 29 0.80 17.76 -5.67
CA ARG A 29 1.10 18.99 -4.92
C ARG A 29 2.58 19.34 -4.91
N VAL A 30 3.45 18.33 -4.91
CA VAL A 30 4.92 18.53 -5.01
C VAL A 30 5.43 18.63 -6.45
N GLY A 31 4.53 18.72 -7.45
CA GLY A 31 4.89 18.99 -8.85
C GLY A 31 5.35 17.77 -9.67
N LEU A 32 5.26 16.55 -9.13
CA LEU A 32 5.59 15.35 -9.92
C LEU A 32 4.56 15.15 -11.04
N LYS A 33 5.01 14.73 -12.23
CA LYS A 33 4.12 14.41 -13.37
C LYS A 33 3.46 13.03 -13.20
N ARG A 34 2.39 12.76 -13.95
CA ARG A 34 1.68 11.48 -13.84
C ARG A 34 2.63 10.37 -14.30
N GLY A 35 2.76 9.32 -13.50
CA GLY A 35 3.72 8.23 -13.76
C GLY A 35 5.17 8.52 -13.34
N ALA A 36 5.48 9.72 -12.82
CA ALA A 36 6.76 9.95 -12.18
C ALA A 36 6.84 9.13 -10.87
N PRO A 37 7.97 8.45 -10.60
CA PRO A 37 8.13 7.66 -9.39
C PRO A 37 8.29 8.56 -8.17
N LEU A 38 7.75 8.10 -7.04
CA LEU A 38 8.11 8.55 -5.70
C LEU A 38 8.42 7.29 -4.88
N PRO A 39 9.68 6.81 -4.91
CA PRO A 39 10.08 5.59 -4.21
C PRO A 39 9.73 5.61 -2.72
N LEU A 40 9.53 4.43 -2.15
CA LEU A 40 8.93 4.13 -0.85
C LEU A 40 7.47 4.51 -0.70
N VAL A 41 7.08 5.72 -1.14
CA VAL A 41 5.67 6.15 -1.07
C VAL A 41 4.82 5.30 -2.01
N ASP A 42 5.22 5.17 -3.28
CA ASP A 42 4.47 4.41 -4.29
C ASP A 42 4.38 2.89 -4.01
N GLN A 43 5.12 2.39 -3.02
CA GLN A 43 5.10 0.98 -2.63
C GLN A 43 4.39 0.76 -1.29
N LEU A 44 4.22 1.79 -0.46
CA LEU A 44 3.71 1.65 0.91
C LEU A 44 2.50 2.55 1.21
N ASP A 45 2.09 3.41 0.29
CA ASP A 45 0.93 4.29 0.45
C ASP A 45 -0.36 3.51 0.70
N PHE A 46 -0.65 2.48 -0.09
CA PHE A 46 -1.82 1.61 0.14
C PHE A 46 -1.73 0.84 1.47
N VAL A 47 -0.54 0.38 1.87
CA VAL A 47 -0.32 -0.30 3.15
C VAL A 47 -0.62 0.67 4.30
N GLY A 48 -0.06 1.88 4.24
CA GLY A 48 -0.27 2.91 5.24
C GLY A 48 -1.73 3.31 5.39
N GLY A 49 -2.45 3.46 4.28
CA GLY A 49 -3.89 3.75 4.31
C GLY A 49 -4.72 2.62 4.92
N ALA A 50 -4.44 1.36 4.57
CA ALA A 50 -5.10 0.19 5.14
C ALA A 50 -4.83 0.06 6.65
N TRP A 51 -3.58 0.20 7.07
CA TRP A 51 -3.19 0.15 8.48
C TRP A 51 -3.79 1.29 9.29
N LEU A 52 -3.85 2.50 8.74
CA LEU A 52 -4.50 3.63 9.40
C LEU A 52 -5.98 3.33 9.69
N LEU A 53 -6.73 2.86 8.69
CA LEU A 53 -8.16 2.55 8.90
C LEU A 53 -8.37 1.36 9.84
N LEU A 54 -7.53 0.32 9.73
CA LEU A 54 -7.57 -0.80 10.68
C LEU A 54 -7.29 -0.34 12.10
N PHE A 55 -6.29 0.51 12.31
CA PHE A 55 -5.97 1.03 13.63
C PHE A 55 -7.09 1.89 14.22
N LEU A 56 -7.84 2.63 13.38
CA LEU A 56 -8.95 3.48 13.82
C LEU A 56 -10.24 2.71 14.11
N PHE A 57 -10.56 1.68 13.32
CA PHE A 57 -11.87 1.02 13.34
C PHE A 57 -11.86 -0.45 13.74
N ALA A 58 -10.70 -1.11 13.73
CA ALA A 58 -10.51 -2.53 14.06
C ALA A 58 -9.19 -2.75 14.82
N ARG A 59 -8.90 -1.89 15.81
CA ARG A 59 -7.60 -1.82 16.49
C ARG A 59 -7.15 -3.14 17.12
N ASP A 60 -8.05 -3.82 17.83
CA ASP A 60 -7.71 -5.07 18.52
C ASP A 60 -7.27 -6.13 17.50
N TRP A 61 -7.99 -6.23 16.38
CA TRP A 61 -7.62 -7.11 15.28
C TRP A 61 -6.30 -6.71 14.63
N PHE A 62 -6.04 -5.41 14.46
CA PHE A 62 -4.76 -4.92 13.93
C PHE A 62 -3.58 -5.36 14.83
N ILE A 63 -3.69 -5.18 16.14
CA ILE A 63 -2.64 -5.54 17.10
C ILE A 63 -2.41 -7.06 17.12
N GLU A 64 -3.47 -7.86 17.00
CA GLU A 64 -3.39 -9.32 16.96
C GLU A 64 -2.79 -9.84 15.63
N ALA A 65 -3.18 -9.24 14.50
CA ALA A 65 -2.77 -9.70 13.17
C ALA A 65 -1.39 -9.18 12.73
N PHE A 66 -0.97 -8.00 13.20
CA PHE A 66 0.27 -7.34 12.77
C PHE A 66 1.28 -7.27 13.92
N SER A 67 1.91 -8.40 14.23
CA SER A 67 3.11 -8.46 15.06
C SER A 67 4.29 -7.74 14.39
N LEU A 68 5.35 -7.43 15.16
CA LEU A 68 6.50 -6.66 14.66
C LEU A 68 7.20 -7.33 13.47
N ASP A 69 7.31 -8.65 13.49
CA ASP A 69 7.85 -9.46 12.40
C ASP A 69 6.96 -9.42 11.16
N VAL A 70 5.62 -9.44 11.30
CA VAL A 70 4.68 -9.27 10.18
C VAL A 70 4.78 -7.86 9.60
N ILE A 71 4.82 -6.82 10.45
CA ILE A 71 5.01 -5.43 10.01
C ILE A 71 6.31 -5.29 9.23
N ALA A 72 7.42 -5.83 9.75
CA ALA A 72 8.71 -5.81 9.08
C ALA A 72 8.65 -6.56 7.74
N ALA A 73 8.02 -7.73 7.70
CA ALA A 73 7.81 -8.49 6.47
C ALA A 73 7.03 -7.69 5.43
N VAL A 74 5.93 -7.03 5.80
CA VAL A 74 5.14 -6.20 4.87
C VAL A 74 5.97 -5.04 4.33
N ILE A 75 6.69 -4.31 5.20
CA ILE A 75 7.51 -3.15 4.80
C ILE A 75 8.66 -3.55 3.87
N ILE A 76 9.23 -4.74 4.03
CA ILE A 76 10.36 -5.23 3.21
C ILE A 76 9.86 -5.89 1.91
N ILE A 77 8.90 -6.81 2.03
CA ILE A 77 8.43 -7.63 0.91
C ILE A 77 7.65 -6.77 -0.09
N THR A 78 6.84 -5.81 0.36
CA THR A 78 5.99 -5.02 -0.54
C THR A 78 6.81 -4.22 -1.56
N PRO A 79 7.83 -3.42 -1.18
CA PRO A 79 8.68 -2.76 -2.15
C PRO A 79 9.43 -3.75 -3.07
N LEU A 80 9.93 -4.86 -2.53
CA LEU A 80 10.63 -5.87 -3.33
C LEU A 80 9.73 -6.46 -4.42
N LEU A 81 8.49 -6.81 -4.07
CA LEU A 81 7.51 -7.32 -5.03
C LEU A 81 7.13 -6.26 -6.06
N HIS A 82 6.95 -5.01 -5.66
CA HIS A 82 6.67 -3.91 -6.59
C HIS A 82 7.81 -3.74 -7.61
N LEU A 83 9.06 -3.65 -7.15
CA LEU A 83 10.21 -3.53 -8.04
C LEU A 83 10.35 -4.74 -8.96
N LEU A 84 10.20 -5.96 -8.43
CA LEU A 84 10.31 -7.18 -9.22
C LEU A 84 9.24 -7.24 -10.32
N THR A 85 7.98 -7.00 -9.97
CA THR A 85 6.87 -7.04 -10.93
C THR A 85 6.98 -5.93 -11.97
N ASN A 86 7.44 -4.73 -11.59
CA ASN A 86 7.67 -3.63 -12.51
C ASN A 86 8.83 -3.91 -13.48
N TYR A 87 9.92 -4.50 -12.97
CA TYR A 87 11.06 -4.94 -13.78
C TYR A 87 10.68 -6.03 -14.77
N VAL A 88 9.96 -7.07 -14.33
CA VAL A 88 9.45 -8.13 -15.22
C VAL A 88 8.58 -7.51 -16.31
N GLY A 89 7.63 -6.65 -15.92
CA GLY A 89 6.76 -5.92 -16.84
C GLY A 89 7.53 -5.09 -17.88
N PHE A 90 8.61 -4.44 -17.47
CA PHE A 90 9.51 -3.71 -18.36
C PHE A 90 10.23 -4.65 -19.34
N LYS A 91 10.78 -5.76 -18.84
CA LYS A 91 11.51 -6.74 -19.67
C LYS A 91 10.66 -7.40 -20.74
N ILE A 92 9.38 -7.67 -20.45
CA ILE A 92 8.44 -8.22 -21.43
C ILE A 92 7.76 -7.15 -22.31
N GLY A 93 8.20 -5.89 -22.22
CA GLY A 93 7.68 -4.77 -23.02
C GLY A 93 6.27 -4.30 -22.62
N ARG A 94 5.73 -4.73 -21.46
CA ARG A 94 4.41 -4.34 -20.95
C ARG A 94 4.43 -3.03 -20.17
N LYS A 95 5.58 -2.66 -19.60
CA LYS A 95 5.84 -1.34 -19.02
C LYS A 95 6.91 -0.60 -19.80
N ARG A 96 6.77 0.72 -19.91
CA ARG A 96 7.77 1.60 -20.53
C ARG A 96 8.97 1.88 -19.61
N VAL A 97 8.81 1.64 -18.31
CA VAL A 97 9.80 1.96 -17.26
C VAL A 97 9.88 0.81 -16.25
N PRO A 98 11.04 0.60 -15.59
CA PRO A 98 11.28 -0.54 -14.70
C PRO A 98 10.85 -0.32 -13.24
N TRP A 99 10.39 0.87 -12.88
CA TRP A 99 9.98 1.23 -11.52
C TRP A 99 8.48 1.20 -11.30
#